data_AF-A0A9D4VZ78-F1
#
_entry.id   AF-A0A9D4VZ78-F1
#
_cell.length_a   1.000
_cell.length_b   1.000
_cell.length_c   1.000
_cell.angle_alpha   90.00
_cell.angle_beta   90.00
_cell.angle_gamma   90.00
#
_symmetry.space_group_name_H-M   'P 1'
#
loop_
_entity.id
_entity.type
_entity.pdbx_description
1 polymer ?
#
loop_
_entity_poly.entity_id
_entity_poly.type
_entity_poly.pdbx_seq_one_letter_code
_entity_poly.pdbx_strand_id
1 'polypeptide(L)'
;MAHRHLIDSLTSHISLYHSQSPNPNPNPNPSPRSSILKWFSSLSIHQRLSHLTILHSSFVQILLQMLSKLHSNNTHGCFILLPDLPSRDPPFLPTLCFKKSHGLLARIADSDTAGKLIFDSVRLFESREGEDDVAGCSCSVRNLDAVTFSEELVEDVDRFVEAMDRISGGGFLRGEEAELGEDWMELNWLKSKGYYGIEAFIANRIEVCMRLAWLNSCGGKKRGVKLKEKLNVAGVAANVYWRKKGCVDWWGNLDSVTRKKVFNTIIMKSAKTLTYEVLKVASSASKDEVWLYSSGMGVDKLLGYNCTASSQRTIRTFCDDTEFGRI
;
A
#
# COMPACT_ATOMS: atom_id res chain seq x y z
N MET A 1 36.37 -11.26 0.62
CA MET A 1 35.05 -10.81 1.13
C MET A 1 35.06 -9.36 1.63
N ALA A 2 36.10 -8.89 2.33
CA ALA A 2 36.19 -7.51 2.85
C ALA A 2 36.05 -6.39 1.79
N HIS A 3 36.61 -6.59 0.59
CA HIS A 3 36.55 -5.59 -0.49
C HIS A 3 35.12 -5.33 -1.01
N ARG A 4 34.27 -6.36 -1.06
CA ARG A 4 32.85 -6.21 -1.48
C ARG A 4 32.06 -5.43 -0.43
N HIS A 5 32.23 -5.74 0.85
CA HIS A 5 31.61 -5.00 1.94
C HIS A 5 32.04 -3.53 1.97
N LEU A 6 33.30 -3.23 1.66
CA LEU A 6 33.80 -1.86 1.62
C LEU A 6 33.18 -1.07 0.45
N ILE A 7 33.11 -1.67 -0.74
CA ILE A 7 32.41 -1.06 -1.89
C ILE A 7 30.93 -0.83 -1.58
N ASP A 8 30.25 -1.82 -0.98
CA ASP A 8 28.82 -1.70 -0.65
C ASP A 8 28.57 -0.61 0.40
N SER A 9 29.46 -0.50 1.40
CA SER A 9 29.40 0.52 2.44
C SER A 9 29.66 1.92 1.87
N LEU A 10 30.61 2.07 0.97
CA LEU A 10 30.96 3.35 0.34
C LEU A 10 29.86 3.81 -0.62
N THR A 11 29.28 2.87 -1.39
CA THR A 11 28.11 3.11 -2.23
C THR A 11 26.91 3.54 -1.39
N SER A 12 26.69 2.88 -0.24
CA SER A 12 25.61 3.24 0.69
C SER A 12 25.78 4.65 1.25
N HIS A 13 27.01 5.04 1.59
CA HIS A 13 27.32 6.38 2.09
C HIS A 13 27.10 7.46 1.02
N ILE A 14 27.53 7.20 -0.22
CA ILE A 14 27.30 8.09 -1.37
C ILE A 14 25.80 8.25 -1.63
N SER A 15 25.03 7.15 -1.67
CA SER A 15 23.58 7.21 -1.85
C SER A 15 22.89 8.02 -0.76
N LEU A 16 23.29 7.88 0.51
CA LEU A 16 22.76 8.69 1.61
C LEU A 16 23.09 10.17 1.42
N TYR A 17 24.35 10.50 1.14
CA TYR A 17 24.80 11.89 0.97
C TYR A 17 24.07 12.61 -0.17
N HIS A 18 23.89 11.94 -1.31
CA HIS A 18 23.15 12.50 -2.43
C HIS A 18 21.63 12.55 -2.21
N SER A 19 21.06 11.62 -1.44
CA SER A 19 19.62 11.66 -1.11
C SER A 19 19.23 12.77 -0.12
N GLN A 20 20.19 13.25 0.68
CA GLN A 20 19.98 14.32 1.66
C GLN A 20 20.34 15.72 1.14
N SER A 21 21.04 15.82 0.01
CA SER A 21 21.38 17.10 -0.61
C SER A 21 20.11 17.74 -1.17
N PRO A 22 19.56 18.79 -0.54
CA PRO A 22 18.45 19.53 -1.11
C PRO A 22 18.97 20.21 -2.38
N ASN A 23 18.25 20.09 -3.49
CA ASN A 23 18.60 20.85 -4.68
C ASN A 23 18.38 22.35 -4.36
N PRO A 24 19.42 23.20 -4.33
CA PRO A 24 19.35 24.53 -3.74
C PRO A 24 18.66 25.57 -4.63
N ASN A 25 18.15 25.19 -5.81
CA ASN A 25 17.44 26.08 -6.71
C ASN A 25 15.92 25.91 -6.58
N PRO A 26 15.23 26.73 -5.77
CA PRO A 26 13.79 26.90 -5.89
C PRO A 26 13.54 27.58 -7.23
N ASN A 27 13.04 26.82 -8.20
CA ASN A 27 12.57 27.40 -9.45
C ASN A 27 11.44 28.39 -9.10
N PRO A 28 11.52 29.68 -9.47
CA PRO A 28 10.61 30.74 -9.00
C PRO A 28 9.21 30.69 -9.67
N ASN A 29 8.89 29.62 -10.40
CA ASN A 29 7.56 29.43 -10.92
C ASN A 29 6.56 29.28 -9.76
N PRO A 30 5.35 29.86 -9.85
CA PRO A 30 4.31 29.64 -8.87
C PRO A 30 3.96 28.15 -8.88
N SER A 31 4.58 27.37 -7.99
CA SER A 31 4.36 25.94 -7.93
C SER A 31 2.88 25.69 -7.65
N PRO A 32 2.20 24.79 -8.39
CA PRO A 32 0.80 24.47 -8.12
C PRO A 32 0.60 23.87 -6.71
N ARG A 33 1.68 23.52 -6.01
CA ARG A 33 1.73 23.01 -4.65
C ARG A 33 0.82 23.76 -3.68
N SER A 34 0.92 25.08 -3.56
CA SER A 34 0.11 25.84 -2.59
C SER A 34 -1.39 25.74 -2.90
N SER A 35 -1.76 25.82 -4.18
CA SER A 35 -3.13 25.63 -4.65
C SER A 35 -3.65 24.22 -4.41
N ILE A 36 -2.83 23.19 -4.70
CA ILE A 36 -3.14 21.78 -4.44
C ILE A 36 -3.38 21.55 -2.94
N LEU A 37 -2.48 22.03 -2.09
CA LEU A 37 -2.58 21.87 -0.64
C LEU A 37 -3.79 22.60 -0.07
N LYS A 38 -4.08 23.81 -0.57
CA LYS A 38 -5.28 24.56 -0.18
C LYS A 38 -6.55 23.83 -0.60
N TRP A 39 -6.60 23.30 -1.82
CA TRP A 39 -7.70 22.47 -2.29
C TRP A 39 -7.87 21.23 -1.42
N PHE A 40 -6.81 20.47 -1.18
CA PHE A 40 -6.86 19.23 -0.40
C PHE A 40 -7.29 19.49 1.05
N SER A 41 -6.83 20.59 1.65
CA SER A 41 -7.23 21.02 3.00
C SER A 41 -8.71 21.39 3.08
N SER A 42 -9.30 21.89 1.99
CA SER A 42 -10.74 22.24 1.95
C SER A 42 -11.68 21.03 1.91
N LEU A 43 -11.15 19.83 1.62
CA LEU A 43 -11.94 18.59 1.52
C LEU A 43 -12.15 17.94 2.89
N SER A 44 -13.24 17.19 3.02
CA SER A 44 -13.45 16.30 4.18
C SER A 44 -12.49 15.10 4.15
N ILE A 45 -12.27 14.48 5.31
CA ILE A 45 -11.41 13.29 5.47
C ILE A 45 -11.77 12.21 4.43
N HIS A 46 -13.06 11.91 4.28
CA HIS A 46 -13.49 10.88 3.35
C HIS A 46 -13.34 11.28 1.88
N GLN A 47 -13.48 12.57 1.55
CA GLN A 47 -13.19 13.07 0.20
C GLN A 47 -11.70 12.94 -0.10
N ARG A 48 -10.82 13.30 0.84
CA ARG A 48 -9.36 13.11 0.71
C ARG A 48 -9.03 11.65 0.44
N LEU A 49 -9.53 10.71 1.26
CA LEU A 49 -9.31 9.28 1.04
C LEU A 49 -9.87 8.77 -0.29
N SER A 50 -11.05 9.25 -0.71
CA SER A 50 -11.63 8.87 -2.00
C SER A 50 -10.73 9.26 -3.17
N HIS A 51 -10.08 10.43 -3.09
CA HIS A 51 -9.15 10.90 -4.11
C HIS A 51 -7.77 10.24 -4.04
N LEU A 52 -7.36 9.78 -2.86
CA LEU A 52 -6.11 9.02 -2.69
C LEU A 52 -6.27 7.53 -2.98
N THR A 53 -7.49 7.02 -3.11
CA THR A 53 -7.73 5.60 -3.41
C THR A 53 -7.18 5.26 -4.80
N ILE A 54 -6.34 4.23 -4.85
CA ILE A 54 -5.66 3.75 -6.06
C ILE A 54 -6.40 2.50 -6.53
N LEU A 55 -6.87 2.49 -7.77
CA LEU A 55 -7.43 1.31 -8.42
C LEU A 55 -6.49 0.88 -9.56
N HIS A 56 -5.60 -0.06 -9.27
CA HIS A 56 -4.60 -0.52 -10.23
C HIS A 56 -4.04 -1.89 -9.85
N SER A 57 -4.53 -2.94 -10.49
CA SER A 57 -4.13 -4.34 -10.22
C SER A 57 -2.63 -4.58 -10.32
N SER A 58 -1.97 -4.11 -11.39
CA SER A 58 -0.52 -4.30 -11.56
C SER A 58 0.31 -3.61 -10.46
N PHE A 59 -0.11 -2.43 -10.00
CA PHE A 59 0.55 -1.74 -8.89
C PHE A 59 0.43 -2.53 -7.58
N VAL A 60 -0.76 -3.06 -7.28
CA VAL A 60 -0.98 -3.91 -6.10
C VAL A 60 -0.13 -5.17 -6.18
N GLN A 61 -0.04 -5.80 -7.36
CA GLN A 61 0.79 -6.98 -7.55
C GLN A 61 2.29 -6.68 -7.34
N ILE A 62 2.81 -5.56 -7.86
CA ILE A 62 4.18 -5.12 -7.59
C ILE A 62 4.40 -4.87 -6.09
N LEU A 63 3.45 -4.23 -5.42
CA LEU A 63 3.52 -3.98 -3.98
C LEU A 63 3.60 -5.31 -3.20
N LEU A 64 2.77 -6.28 -3.55
CA LEU A 64 2.78 -7.63 -2.97
C LEU A 64 4.10 -8.37 -3.26
N GLN A 65 4.67 -8.22 -4.46
CA GLN A 65 5.99 -8.79 -4.79
C GLN A 65 7.10 -8.16 -3.95
N MET A 66 7.11 -6.83 -3.78
CA MET A 66 8.07 -6.14 -2.92
C MET A 66 7.96 -6.64 -1.46
N LEU A 67 6.74 -6.75 -0.95
CA LEU A 67 6.47 -7.28 0.39
C LEU A 67 6.97 -8.71 0.54
N SER A 68 6.65 -9.59 -0.41
CA SER A 68 7.12 -10.98 -0.42
C SER A 68 8.65 -11.04 -0.33
N LYS A 69 9.36 -10.23 -1.12
CA LYS A 69 10.83 -10.17 -1.11
C LYS A 69 11.41 -9.66 0.22
N LEU A 70 10.76 -8.71 0.89
CA LEU A 70 11.19 -8.30 2.23
C LEU A 70 11.01 -9.42 3.26
N HIS A 71 9.89 -10.13 3.21
CA HIS A 71 9.58 -11.22 4.14
C HIS A 71 10.50 -12.43 3.93
N SER A 72 10.68 -12.90 2.69
CA SER A 72 11.51 -14.08 2.40
C SER A 72 12.97 -13.90 2.84
N ASN A 73 13.48 -12.66 2.83
CA ASN A 73 14.87 -12.37 3.18
C ASN A 73 15.05 -11.98 4.66
N ASN A 74 13.95 -11.80 5.42
CA ASN A 74 13.93 -11.34 6.81
C ASN A 74 14.85 -10.13 7.06
N THR A 75 14.85 -9.17 6.14
CA THR A 75 15.74 -8.00 6.17
C THR A 75 15.15 -6.80 5.47
N HIS A 76 15.62 -5.62 5.89
CA HIS A 76 15.44 -4.39 5.15
C HIS A 76 16.07 -4.49 3.75
N GLY A 77 15.45 -3.84 2.79
CA GLY A 77 16.02 -3.70 1.46
C GLY A 77 15.30 -2.64 0.67
N CYS A 78 15.92 -2.29 -0.45
CA CYS A 78 15.47 -1.25 -1.35
C CYS A 78 15.24 -1.86 -2.72
N PHE A 79 14.39 -1.21 -3.50
CA PHE A 79 13.94 -1.65 -4.80
C PHE A 79 14.26 -0.60 -5.85
N ILE A 80 14.37 -1.03 -7.09
CA ILE A 80 14.26 -0.19 -8.28
C ILE A 80 13.39 -0.91 -9.29
N LEU A 81 12.47 -0.17 -9.90
CA LEU A 81 11.56 -0.68 -10.92
C LEU A 81 12.20 -0.52 -12.29
N LEU A 82 12.17 -1.57 -13.10
CA LEU A 82 12.68 -1.57 -14.47
C LEU A 82 11.50 -1.81 -15.43
N PRO A 83 10.75 -0.76 -15.81
CA PRO A 83 9.61 -0.88 -16.73
C PRO A 83 10.03 -1.33 -18.13
N ASP A 84 11.27 -1.03 -18.55
CA ASP A 84 11.82 -1.41 -19.85
C ASP A 84 12.12 -2.91 -19.98
N LEU A 85 12.11 -3.63 -18.85
CA LEU A 85 12.36 -5.07 -18.78
C LEU A 85 11.15 -5.75 -18.14
N PRO A 86 10.04 -5.93 -18.87
CA PRO A 86 8.89 -6.64 -18.32
C PRO A 86 9.21 -8.13 -18.09
N SER A 87 8.56 -8.71 -17.09
CA SER A 87 8.57 -10.15 -16.83
C SER A 87 8.12 -10.92 -18.07
N ARG A 88 8.65 -12.13 -18.25
CA ARG A 88 8.29 -13.00 -19.39
C ARG A 88 6.90 -13.61 -19.28
N ASP A 89 6.38 -13.69 -18.06
CA ASP A 89 5.08 -14.30 -17.78
C ASP A 89 4.00 -13.23 -17.58
N PRO A 90 2.75 -13.48 -18.05
CA PRO A 90 1.62 -12.60 -17.77
C PRO A 90 1.47 -12.37 -16.25
N PRO A 91 1.20 -11.13 -15.78
CA PRO A 91 0.72 -9.98 -16.55
C PRO A 91 1.83 -9.02 -17.05
N PHE A 92 3.04 -9.52 -17.34
CA PHE A 92 4.14 -8.73 -17.92
C PHE A 92 4.51 -7.50 -17.07
N LEU A 93 4.54 -7.69 -15.75
CA LEU A 93 4.89 -6.64 -14.79
C LEU A 93 6.34 -6.18 -14.98
N PRO A 94 6.68 -4.92 -14.67
CA PRO A 94 8.06 -4.46 -14.63
C PRO A 94 8.94 -5.34 -13.76
N THR A 95 10.20 -5.53 -14.17
CA THR A 95 11.15 -6.26 -13.35
C THR A 95 11.51 -5.44 -12.10
N LEU A 96 11.50 -6.10 -10.95
CA LEU A 96 11.95 -5.54 -9.68
C LEU A 96 13.37 -5.98 -9.38
N CYS A 97 14.29 -5.01 -9.24
CA CYS A 97 15.62 -5.29 -8.72
C CYS A 97 15.65 -5.01 -7.21
N PHE A 98 15.95 -6.05 -6.43
CA PHE A 98 16.04 -5.97 -4.98
C PHE A 98 17.50 -5.83 -4.54
N LYS A 99 17.78 -4.81 -3.74
CA LYS A 99 19.05 -4.62 -3.06
C LYS A 99 18.85 -4.74 -1.56
N LYS A 100 19.47 -5.75 -0.97
CA LYS A 100 19.48 -5.94 0.49
C LYS A 100 20.21 -4.79 1.16
N SER A 101 19.59 -4.19 2.18
CA SER A 101 20.24 -3.15 2.97
C SER A 101 20.84 -3.75 4.24
N HIS A 102 22.05 -3.30 4.57
CA HIS A 102 22.83 -3.79 5.71
C HIS A 102 23.40 -2.61 6.50
N GLY A 103 23.69 -2.85 7.78
CA GLY A 103 24.40 -1.88 8.63
C GLY A 103 23.62 -0.57 8.77
N LEU A 104 24.24 0.54 8.37
CA LEU A 104 23.69 1.88 8.53
C LEU A 104 22.32 2.06 7.84
N LEU A 105 22.17 1.54 6.62
CA LEU A 105 20.92 1.67 5.87
C LEU A 105 19.74 0.95 6.55
N ALA A 106 20.00 -0.20 7.18
CA ALA A 106 18.99 -0.92 7.95
C ALA A 106 18.56 -0.10 9.18
N ARG A 107 19.52 0.46 9.92
CA ARG A 107 19.22 1.30 11.10
C ARG A 107 18.44 2.57 10.74
N ILE A 108 18.76 3.18 9.59
CA ILE A 108 18.02 4.35 9.10
C ILE A 108 16.58 3.97 8.78
N ALA A 109 16.37 2.85 8.08
CA ALA A 109 15.03 2.33 7.80
C ALA A 109 14.23 2.06 9.09
N ASP A 110 14.88 1.52 10.13
CA ASP A 110 14.24 1.32 11.44
C ASP A 110 13.84 2.64 12.13
N SER A 111 14.59 3.72 11.91
CA SER A 111 14.31 5.04 12.49
C SER A 111 13.34 5.90 11.65
N ASP A 112 12.91 5.42 10.49
CA ASP A 112 12.06 6.20 9.59
C ASP A 112 10.60 6.20 10.03
N THR A 113 10.25 7.20 10.84
CA THR A 113 8.88 7.39 11.34
C THR A 113 7.90 7.81 10.26
N ALA A 114 8.35 8.56 9.24
CA ALA A 114 7.48 9.04 8.16
C ALA A 114 7.12 7.90 7.20
N GLY A 115 8.10 7.08 6.81
CA GLY A 115 7.87 5.88 6.04
C GLY A 115 6.92 4.92 6.73
N LYS A 116 7.15 4.64 8.03
CA LYS A 116 6.28 3.77 8.84
C LYS A 116 4.84 4.27 8.89
N LEU A 117 4.63 5.57 9.07
CA LEU A 117 3.30 6.17 9.09
C LEU A 117 2.53 5.93 7.78
N ILE A 118 3.17 6.12 6.63
CA ILE A 118 2.55 5.82 5.33
C ILE A 118 2.29 4.32 5.19
N PHE A 119 3.27 3.49 5.52
CA PHE A 119 3.15 2.04 5.38
C PHE A 119 2.02 1.44 6.26
N ASP A 120 1.99 1.79 7.54
CA ASP A 120 1.00 1.28 8.50
C ASP A 120 -0.42 1.79 8.19
N SER A 121 -0.55 2.89 7.44
CA SER A 121 -1.85 3.43 7.00
C SER A 121 -2.46 2.68 5.81
N VAL A 122 -1.68 1.91 5.05
CA VAL A 122 -2.12 1.28 3.80
C VAL A 122 -3.17 0.20 4.06
N ARG A 123 -4.22 0.18 3.26
CA ARG A 123 -5.29 -0.81 3.29
C ARG A 123 -5.53 -1.37 1.89
N LEU A 124 -5.52 -2.70 1.75
CA LEU A 124 -5.77 -3.38 0.48
C LEU A 124 -7.17 -3.99 0.47
N PHE A 125 -7.84 -3.92 -0.69
CA PHE A 125 -9.13 -4.55 -0.89
C PHE A 125 -9.38 -4.88 -2.36
N GLU A 126 -10.41 -5.69 -2.59
CA GLU A 126 -10.89 -6.06 -3.93
C GLU A 126 -12.03 -5.12 -4.33
N SER A 127 -11.90 -4.48 -5.49
CA SER A 127 -12.86 -3.48 -5.96
C SER A 127 -14.21 -4.07 -6.39
N ARG A 128 -14.23 -5.37 -6.70
CA ARG A 128 -15.38 -6.15 -7.15
C ARG A 128 -15.94 -7.06 -6.06
N GLU A 129 -15.49 -6.88 -4.83
CA GLU A 129 -15.97 -7.66 -3.68
C GLU A 129 -17.50 -7.58 -3.57
N GLY A 130 -18.16 -8.72 -3.71
CA GLY A 130 -19.63 -8.84 -3.65
C GLY A 130 -20.37 -8.73 -4.98
N GLU A 131 -19.68 -8.58 -6.12
CA GLU A 131 -20.29 -8.60 -7.46
C GLU A 131 -20.40 -10.01 -8.08
N ASP A 132 -19.61 -10.98 -7.61
CA ASP A 132 -19.61 -12.35 -8.14
C ASP A 132 -20.63 -13.25 -7.41
N ASP A 133 -21.47 -13.92 -8.19
CA ASP A 133 -22.55 -14.79 -7.71
C ASP A 133 -22.04 -16.09 -7.02
N VAL A 134 -22.47 -16.27 -5.77
CA VAL A 134 -22.73 -17.55 -5.04
C VAL A 134 -21.60 -18.58 -4.87
N ALA A 135 -20.49 -18.53 -5.61
CA ALA A 135 -19.45 -19.56 -5.58
C ALA A 135 -18.09 -19.02 -5.11
N GLY A 136 -18.00 -18.70 -3.82
CA GLY A 136 -16.72 -18.61 -3.12
C GLY A 136 -16.48 -17.24 -2.50
N CYS A 137 -16.62 -17.16 -1.18
CA CYS A 137 -15.93 -16.16 -0.37
C CYS A 137 -14.43 -16.52 -0.39
N SER A 138 -13.80 -16.35 -1.55
CA SER A 138 -12.40 -16.62 -1.82
C SER A 138 -11.73 -15.26 -1.95
N CYS A 139 -11.34 -14.67 -0.82
CA CYS A 139 -10.43 -13.53 -0.80
C CYS A 139 -9.04 -14.03 -1.22
N SER A 140 -8.85 -14.31 -2.51
CA SER A 140 -7.55 -14.64 -3.05
C SER A 140 -6.74 -13.35 -3.11
N VAL A 141 -5.51 -13.38 -2.61
CA VAL A 141 -4.55 -12.27 -2.74
C VAL A 141 -4.35 -11.86 -4.20
N ARG A 142 -4.61 -12.78 -5.15
CA ARG A 142 -4.56 -12.52 -6.59
C ARG A 142 -5.65 -11.55 -7.09
N ASN A 143 -6.72 -11.35 -6.32
CA ASN A 143 -7.85 -10.49 -6.70
C ASN A 143 -7.75 -9.07 -6.13
N LEU A 144 -6.77 -8.79 -5.26
CA LEU A 144 -6.56 -7.44 -4.72
C LEU A 144 -6.12 -6.49 -5.83
N ASP A 145 -6.87 -5.41 -6.01
CA ASP A 145 -6.66 -4.44 -7.08
C ASP A 145 -6.78 -2.98 -6.63
N ALA A 146 -7.24 -2.75 -5.40
CA ALA A 146 -7.42 -1.43 -4.82
C ALA A 146 -6.60 -1.21 -3.55
N VAL A 147 -6.09 0.02 -3.41
CA VAL A 147 -5.38 0.51 -2.22
C VAL A 147 -6.07 1.77 -1.71
N THR A 148 -6.34 1.80 -0.41
CA THR A 148 -6.76 3.02 0.30
C THR A 148 -5.91 3.20 1.56
N PHE A 149 -6.22 4.23 2.34
CA PHE A 149 -5.44 4.62 3.51
C PHE A 149 -6.33 4.79 4.75
N SER A 150 -5.74 4.70 5.94
CA SER A 150 -6.44 4.98 7.20
C SER A 150 -6.86 6.44 7.29
N GLU A 151 -7.95 6.70 8.00
CA GLU A 151 -8.46 8.07 8.23
C GLU A 151 -7.44 8.93 8.97
N GLU A 152 -6.73 8.34 9.93
CA GLU A 152 -5.66 8.98 10.71
C GLU A 152 -4.54 9.58 9.83
N LEU A 153 -4.31 9.03 8.63
CA LEU A 153 -3.26 9.52 7.75
C LEU A 153 -3.58 10.92 7.22
N VAL A 154 -4.84 11.16 6.86
CA VAL A 154 -5.27 12.38 6.14
C VAL A 154 -6.10 13.33 7.01
N GLU A 155 -6.32 12.98 8.27
CA GLU A 155 -6.98 13.83 9.26
C GLU A 155 -6.18 15.13 9.45
N ASP A 156 -4.90 15.00 9.80
CA ASP A 156 -3.94 16.10 9.92
C ASP A 156 -3.17 16.28 8.61
N VAL A 157 -3.56 17.30 7.83
CA VAL A 157 -2.93 17.61 6.54
C VAL A 157 -1.50 18.07 6.71
N ASP A 158 -1.18 18.81 7.76
CA ASP A 158 0.17 19.34 7.95
C ASP A 158 1.14 18.19 8.25
N ARG A 159 0.75 17.27 9.14
CA ARG A 159 1.51 16.05 9.43
C ARG A 159 1.64 15.14 8.21
N PHE A 160 0.59 15.00 7.40
CA PHE A 160 0.63 14.28 6.14
C PHE A 160 1.66 14.89 5.17
N VAL A 161 1.61 16.21 4.97
CA VAL A 161 2.54 16.93 4.08
C VAL A 161 3.97 16.83 4.58
N GLU A 162 4.20 16.94 5.89
CA GLU A 162 5.52 16.76 6.50
C GLU A 162 6.07 15.36 6.22
N ALA A 163 5.25 14.31 6.39
CA ALA A 163 5.66 12.94 6.10
C ALA A 163 6.01 12.76 4.61
N MET A 164 5.20 13.30 3.71
CA MET A 164 5.44 13.25 2.26
C MET A 164 6.69 14.04 1.85
N ASP A 165 6.94 15.20 2.45
CA ASP A 165 8.18 15.96 2.24
C ASP A 165 9.40 15.22 2.75
N ARG A 166 9.32 14.61 3.95
CA ARG A 166 10.43 13.83 4.52
C ARG A 166 10.77 12.63 3.65
N ILE A 167 9.76 11.90 3.17
CA ILE A 167 9.97 10.77 2.25
C ILE A 167 10.55 11.25 0.93
N SER A 168 10.03 12.34 0.35
CA SER A 168 10.46 12.85 -0.95
C SER A 168 11.76 13.67 -0.94
N GLY A 169 12.31 14.01 0.23
CA GLY A 169 13.42 14.96 0.35
C GLY A 169 13.01 16.40 0.00
N GLY A 170 11.75 16.77 0.27
CA GLY A 170 11.15 18.06 -0.06
C GLY A 170 10.65 18.19 -1.50
N GLY A 171 10.67 17.11 -2.28
CA GLY A 171 10.23 17.08 -3.69
C GLY A 171 8.71 17.02 -3.90
N PHE A 172 7.94 16.74 -2.85
CA PHE A 172 6.50 16.53 -2.91
C PHE A 172 5.75 17.72 -3.53
N LEU A 173 4.97 17.49 -4.59
CA LEU A 173 4.19 18.50 -5.32
C LEU A 173 5.02 19.64 -5.96
N ARG A 174 6.36 19.51 -6.03
CA ARG A 174 7.24 20.55 -6.61
C ARG A 174 7.66 20.29 -8.06
N GLY A 175 7.49 19.07 -8.57
CA GLY A 175 7.78 18.71 -9.96
C GLY A 175 6.70 19.16 -10.97
N GLU A 176 7.03 19.16 -12.26
CA GLU A 176 6.14 19.60 -13.36
C GLU A 176 4.92 18.69 -13.58
N GLU A 177 3.87 19.23 -14.21
CA GLU A 177 2.59 18.53 -14.48
C GLU A 177 2.62 17.64 -15.74
N ALA A 178 3.64 17.78 -16.61
CA ALA A 178 3.63 17.26 -17.98
C ALA A 178 3.69 15.72 -18.09
N GLU A 179 4.11 15.02 -17.03
CA GLU A 179 4.40 13.57 -17.07
C GLU A 179 3.26 12.69 -16.50
N LEU A 180 2.10 13.27 -16.17
CA LEU A 180 1.04 12.56 -15.42
C LEU A 180 0.31 11.42 -16.17
N GLY A 181 0.73 11.07 -17.39
CA GLY A 181 0.04 10.12 -18.28
C GLY A 181 0.62 8.71 -18.36
N GLU A 182 1.73 8.42 -17.69
CA GLU A 182 2.42 7.12 -17.78
C GLU A 182 1.95 6.10 -16.72
N ASP A 183 1.91 4.82 -17.09
CA ASP A 183 1.45 3.73 -16.21
C ASP A 183 2.37 3.54 -14.99
N TRP A 184 3.69 3.55 -15.19
CA TRP A 184 4.73 3.37 -14.16
C TRP A 184 5.48 4.64 -13.84
N MET A 185 4.75 5.76 -13.77
CA MET A 185 5.35 7.06 -13.53
C MET A 185 6.11 7.11 -12.20
N GLU A 186 7.42 7.27 -12.30
CA GLU A 186 8.29 7.65 -11.20
C GLU A 186 8.56 9.15 -11.30
N LEU A 187 8.12 9.91 -10.32
CA LEU A 187 8.39 11.34 -10.25
C LEU A 187 9.90 11.58 -10.11
N ASN A 188 10.37 12.74 -10.56
CA ASN A 188 11.80 13.06 -10.56
C ASN A 188 12.47 12.91 -9.19
N TRP A 189 11.76 13.21 -8.10
CA TRP A 189 12.29 13.01 -6.75
C TRP A 189 12.48 11.52 -6.43
N LEU A 190 11.62 10.62 -6.90
CA LEU A 190 11.77 9.19 -6.71
C LEU A 190 12.92 8.65 -7.57
N LYS A 191 12.97 9.04 -8.84
CA LYS A 191 14.08 8.71 -9.77
C LYS A 191 15.43 9.12 -9.19
N SER A 192 15.50 10.33 -8.59
CA SER A 192 16.74 10.85 -7.99
C SER A 192 17.23 10.06 -6.77
N LYS A 193 16.35 9.30 -6.09
CA LYS A 193 16.76 8.42 -4.97
C LYS A 193 17.46 7.15 -5.45
N GLY A 194 17.22 6.72 -6.69
CA GLY A 194 17.70 5.44 -7.20
C GLY A 194 17.00 4.28 -6.50
N TYR A 195 17.69 3.59 -5.59
CA TYR A 195 17.08 2.51 -4.81
C TYR A 195 16.18 3.08 -3.70
N TYR A 196 14.92 2.71 -3.69
CA TYR A 196 13.91 3.25 -2.77
C TYR A 196 13.17 2.15 -1.97
N GLY A 197 12.62 2.52 -0.82
CA GLY A 197 11.77 1.64 0.00
C GLY A 197 10.34 1.54 -0.54
N ILE A 198 9.56 0.61 0.00
CA ILE A 198 8.13 0.44 -0.35
C ILE A 198 7.35 1.73 -0.05
N GLU A 199 7.71 2.41 1.03
CA GLU A 199 7.10 3.63 1.53
C GLU A 199 7.24 4.78 0.51
N ALA A 200 8.42 4.92 -0.08
CA ALA A 200 8.67 5.91 -1.12
C ALA A 200 7.92 5.58 -2.43
N PHE A 201 7.79 4.30 -2.77
CA PHE A 201 7.00 3.86 -3.91
C PHE A 201 5.51 4.18 -3.75
N ILE A 202 4.96 3.94 -2.55
CA ILE A 202 3.59 4.30 -2.19
C ILE A 202 3.40 5.82 -2.22
N ALA A 203 4.31 6.57 -1.59
CA ALA A 203 4.27 8.04 -1.58
C ALA A 203 4.28 8.64 -3.00
N ASN A 204 5.08 8.08 -3.91
CA ASN A 204 5.05 8.46 -5.31
C ASN A 204 3.65 8.28 -5.92
N ARG A 205 2.97 7.15 -5.68
CA ARG A 205 1.60 6.95 -6.16
C ARG A 205 0.59 7.87 -5.50
N ILE A 206 0.71 8.13 -4.20
CA ILE A 206 -0.15 9.10 -3.49
C ILE A 206 -0.04 10.47 -4.17
N GLU A 207 1.17 10.94 -4.46
CA GLU A 207 1.38 12.22 -5.12
C GLU A 207 0.75 12.25 -6.53
N VAL A 208 0.93 11.19 -7.32
CA VAL A 208 0.32 11.07 -8.64
C VAL A 208 -1.20 11.12 -8.54
N CYS A 209 -1.81 10.37 -7.63
CA CYS A 209 -3.26 10.39 -7.40
C CYS A 209 -3.76 11.77 -6.97
N MET A 210 -3.05 12.43 -6.05
CA MET A 210 -3.40 13.76 -5.57
C MET A 210 -3.35 14.81 -6.69
N ARG A 211 -2.32 14.77 -7.54
CA ARG A 211 -2.20 15.66 -8.71
C ARG A 211 -3.30 15.39 -9.74
N LEU A 212 -3.58 14.11 -10.03
CA LEU A 212 -4.66 13.72 -10.95
C LEU A 212 -6.03 14.15 -10.42
N ALA A 213 -6.29 13.96 -9.13
CA ALA A 213 -7.53 14.36 -8.49
C ALA A 213 -7.70 15.88 -8.49
N TRP A 214 -6.64 16.64 -8.18
CA TRP A 214 -6.70 18.10 -8.28
C TRP A 214 -7.02 18.56 -9.69
N LEU A 215 -6.32 18.02 -10.70
CA LEU A 215 -6.60 18.32 -12.10
C LEU A 215 -8.06 18.00 -12.45
N ASN A 216 -8.63 16.92 -11.93
CA ASN A 216 -10.04 16.56 -12.09
C ASN A 216 -10.99 17.63 -11.54
N SER A 217 -10.68 18.16 -10.37
CA SER A 217 -11.51 19.15 -9.68
C SER A 217 -11.39 20.58 -10.26
N CYS A 218 -10.24 20.98 -10.80
CA CYS A 218 -10.13 22.23 -11.57
C CYS A 218 -10.35 21.98 -13.05
N GLY A 219 -11.63 22.04 -13.45
CA GLY A 219 -12.05 21.91 -14.83
C GLY A 219 -11.43 22.95 -15.77
N GLY A 220 -11.19 22.57 -17.03
CA GLY A 220 -11.25 23.53 -18.14
C GLY A 220 -10.04 23.72 -19.06
N LYS A 221 -8.96 22.92 -18.98
CA LYS A 221 -7.92 22.96 -20.04
C LYS A 221 -8.08 21.78 -21.00
N LYS A 222 -7.86 22.01 -22.30
CA LYS A 222 -7.79 20.96 -23.32
C LYS A 222 -6.67 19.99 -22.92
N ARG A 223 -7.03 18.76 -22.57
CA ARG A 223 -6.11 17.73 -22.06
C ARG A 223 -5.99 16.60 -23.06
N GLY A 224 -4.80 16.02 -23.15
CA GLY A 224 -4.53 14.86 -23.99
C GLY A 224 -5.37 13.63 -23.60
N VAL A 225 -5.58 12.72 -24.56
CA VAL A 225 -6.44 11.54 -24.40
C VAL A 225 -6.01 10.65 -23.23
N LYS A 226 -4.71 10.39 -23.07
CA LYS A 226 -4.17 9.58 -21.95
C LYS A 226 -4.50 10.16 -20.58
N LEU A 227 -4.36 11.48 -20.41
CA LEU A 227 -4.68 12.13 -19.16
C LEU A 227 -6.18 12.03 -18.84
N LYS A 228 -7.04 12.15 -19.85
CA LYS A 228 -8.50 11.99 -19.69
C LYS A 228 -8.89 10.56 -19.27
N GLU A 229 -8.20 9.55 -19.77
CA GLU A 229 -8.42 8.16 -19.35
C GLU A 229 -8.05 7.94 -17.88
N LYS A 230 -6.87 8.40 -17.46
CA LYS A 230 -6.45 8.32 -16.04
C LYS A 230 -7.36 9.10 -15.10
N LEU A 231 -7.89 10.22 -15.60
CA LEU A 231 -8.88 11.02 -14.90
C LEU A 231 -10.18 10.23 -14.62
N ASN A 232 -10.64 9.46 -15.61
CA ASN A 232 -11.80 8.59 -15.46
C ASN A 232 -11.52 7.48 -14.44
N VAL A 233 -10.33 6.86 -14.49
CA VAL A 233 -9.92 5.83 -13.53
C VAL A 233 -9.92 6.37 -12.10
N ALA A 234 -9.42 7.60 -11.88
CA ALA A 234 -9.48 8.24 -10.56
C ALA A 234 -10.92 8.47 -10.07
N GLY A 235 -11.85 8.81 -10.97
CA GLY A 235 -13.28 8.89 -10.65
C GLY A 235 -13.88 7.52 -10.28
N VAL A 236 -13.51 6.46 -11.00
CA VAL A 236 -13.92 5.08 -10.67
C VAL A 236 -13.36 4.65 -9.32
N ALA A 237 -12.09 4.95 -9.03
CA ALA A 237 -11.47 4.64 -7.74
C ALA A 237 -12.18 5.34 -6.57
N ALA A 238 -12.59 6.59 -6.74
CA ALA A 238 -13.40 7.30 -5.74
C ALA A 238 -14.76 6.60 -5.50
N ASN A 239 -15.43 6.14 -6.57
CA ASN A 239 -16.68 5.39 -6.43
C ASN A 239 -16.49 4.06 -5.71
N VAL A 240 -15.40 3.34 -6.01
CA VAL A 240 -15.02 2.09 -5.34
C VAL A 240 -14.81 2.33 -3.84
N TYR A 241 -14.11 3.41 -3.46
CA TYR A 241 -13.95 3.80 -2.07
C TYR A 241 -15.31 4.04 -1.39
N TRP A 242 -16.21 4.81 -1.99
CA TRP A 242 -17.51 5.12 -1.40
C TRP A 242 -18.40 3.88 -1.24
N ARG A 243 -18.35 2.93 -2.18
CA ARG A 243 -19.03 1.63 -2.03
C ARG A 243 -18.48 0.85 -0.84
N LYS A 244 -17.15 0.69 -0.76
CA LYS A 244 -16.51 -0.03 0.34
C LYS A 244 -16.79 0.63 1.69
N LYS A 245 -16.71 1.96 1.74
CA LYS A 245 -17.05 2.74 2.93
C LYS A 245 -18.51 2.56 3.34
N GLY A 246 -19.44 2.61 2.39
CA GLY A 246 -20.85 2.35 2.65
C GLY A 246 -21.09 0.98 3.30
N CYS A 247 -20.40 -0.07 2.83
CA CYS A 247 -20.46 -1.40 3.45
C CYS A 247 -19.91 -1.42 4.88
N VAL A 248 -18.78 -0.73 5.13
CA VAL A 248 -18.17 -0.63 6.47
C VAL A 248 -19.05 0.16 7.43
N ASP A 249 -19.54 1.33 6.99
CA ASP A 249 -20.42 2.19 7.78
C ASP A 249 -21.73 1.47 8.08
N TRP A 250 -22.30 0.74 7.10
CA TRP A 250 -23.47 -0.11 7.33
C TRP A 250 -23.20 -1.17 8.39
N TRP A 251 -22.09 -1.90 8.29
CA TRP A 251 -21.72 -2.92 9.28
C TRP A 251 -21.49 -2.35 10.69
N GLY A 252 -20.83 -1.19 10.78
CA GLY A 252 -20.54 -0.51 12.05
C GLY A 252 -21.81 -0.01 12.76
N ASN A 253 -22.82 0.41 12.00
CA ASN A 253 -24.09 0.90 12.52
C ASN A 253 -25.08 -0.22 12.93
N LEU A 254 -24.77 -1.49 12.64
CA LEU A 254 -25.59 -2.61 13.09
C LEU A 254 -25.44 -2.83 14.61
N ASP A 255 -26.55 -3.16 15.26
CA ASP A 255 -26.53 -3.57 16.66
C ASP A 255 -25.73 -4.87 16.85
N SER A 256 -25.20 -5.08 18.06
CA SER A 256 -24.34 -6.23 18.36
C SER A 256 -25.05 -7.58 18.19
N VAL A 257 -26.37 -7.62 18.40
CA VAL A 257 -27.17 -8.84 18.27
C VAL A 257 -27.35 -9.20 16.80
N THR A 258 -27.67 -8.23 15.96
CA THR A 258 -27.79 -8.40 14.51
C THR A 258 -26.44 -8.72 13.89
N ARG A 259 -25.35 -8.03 14.29
CA ARG A 259 -23.99 -8.41 13.86
C ARG A 259 -23.68 -9.86 14.20
N LYS A 260 -23.93 -10.31 15.43
CA LYS A 260 -23.72 -11.70 15.84
C LYS A 260 -24.55 -12.68 15.03
N LYS A 261 -25.82 -12.36 14.75
CA LYS A 261 -26.71 -13.21 13.93
C LYS A 261 -26.22 -13.31 12.49
N VAL A 262 -25.87 -12.20 11.86
CA VAL A 262 -25.36 -12.15 10.49
C VAL A 262 -24.03 -12.90 10.42
N PHE A 263 -23.11 -12.63 11.34
CA PHE A 263 -21.81 -13.31 11.43
C PHE A 263 -21.98 -14.83 11.58
N ASN A 264 -22.81 -15.28 12.53
CA ASN A 264 -23.07 -16.71 12.72
C ASN A 264 -23.70 -17.36 11.49
N THR A 265 -24.63 -16.66 10.83
CA THR A 265 -25.33 -17.19 9.64
C THR A 265 -24.38 -17.30 8.46
N ILE A 266 -23.54 -16.30 8.24
CA ILE A 266 -22.56 -16.28 7.14
C ILE A 266 -21.46 -17.30 7.43
N ILE A 267 -20.82 -17.27 8.61
CA ILE A 267 -19.76 -18.22 8.94
C ILE A 267 -20.26 -19.65 8.95
N MET A 268 -21.44 -19.95 9.50
CA MET A 268 -21.93 -21.34 9.48
C MET A 268 -22.24 -21.83 8.05
N LYS A 269 -22.69 -20.95 7.16
CA LYS A 269 -22.88 -21.28 5.74
C LYS A 269 -21.56 -21.44 5.01
N SER A 270 -20.59 -20.56 5.28
CA SER A 270 -19.30 -20.51 4.60
C SER A 270 -18.29 -21.51 5.17
N ALA A 271 -18.43 -21.98 6.41
CA ALA A 271 -17.46 -22.85 7.08
C ALA A 271 -17.18 -24.14 6.29
N LYS A 272 -18.19 -24.73 5.65
CA LYS A 272 -18.01 -25.91 4.79
C LYS A 272 -17.16 -25.59 3.57
N THR A 273 -17.44 -24.49 2.89
CA THR A 273 -16.69 -24.01 1.72
C THR A 273 -15.28 -23.57 2.08
N LEU A 274 -15.12 -22.89 3.22
CA LEU A 274 -13.85 -22.39 3.72
C LEU A 274 -12.94 -23.55 4.14
N THR A 275 -13.50 -24.60 4.77
CA THR A 275 -12.76 -25.83 5.09
C THR A 275 -12.32 -26.55 3.83
N TYR A 276 -13.18 -26.63 2.81
CA TYR A 276 -12.84 -27.23 1.51
C TYR A 276 -11.72 -26.46 0.79
N GLU A 277 -11.80 -25.12 0.75
CA GLU A 277 -10.77 -24.28 0.14
C GLU A 277 -9.44 -24.34 0.91
N VAL A 278 -9.44 -24.35 2.25
CA VAL A 278 -8.22 -24.56 3.04
C VAL A 278 -7.59 -25.91 2.73
N LEU A 279 -8.39 -26.97 2.61
CA LEU A 279 -7.90 -28.31 2.27
C LEU A 279 -7.31 -28.35 0.86
N LYS A 280 -7.97 -27.70 -0.10
CA LYS A 280 -7.56 -27.59 -1.50
C LYS A 280 -6.26 -26.79 -1.63
N VAL A 281 -6.18 -25.62 -1.01
CA VAL A 281 -4.97 -24.78 -0.99
C VAL A 281 -3.82 -25.53 -0.29
N ALA A 282 -4.05 -26.20 0.84
CA ALA A 282 -3.03 -27.02 1.49
C ALA A 282 -2.52 -28.17 0.59
N SER A 283 -3.37 -28.70 -0.29
CA SER A 283 -3.01 -29.75 -1.24
C SER A 283 -2.33 -29.26 -2.53
N SER A 284 -2.51 -27.98 -2.90
CA SER A 284 -2.00 -27.39 -4.15
C SER A 284 -0.92 -26.34 -3.97
N ALA A 285 -0.62 -25.90 -2.74
CA ALA A 285 0.29 -24.80 -2.48
C ALA A 285 1.75 -25.17 -2.80
N SER A 286 2.37 -24.42 -3.72
CA SER A 286 3.82 -24.37 -3.87
C SER A 286 4.44 -23.51 -2.75
N LYS A 287 5.72 -23.72 -2.40
CA LYS A 287 6.42 -23.02 -1.31
C LYS A 287 6.27 -21.49 -1.33
N ASP A 288 6.07 -20.88 -2.50
CA ASP A 288 5.94 -19.43 -2.68
C ASP A 288 4.52 -18.88 -2.38
N GLU A 289 3.49 -19.73 -2.26
CA GLU A 289 2.13 -19.30 -1.86
C GLU A 289 1.90 -19.47 -0.35
N VAL A 290 2.70 -20.33 0.30
CA VAL A 290 2.57 -20.69 1.71
C VAL A 290 2.85 -19.51 2.66
N TRP A 291 3.68 -18.53 2.26
CA TRP A 291 4.02 -17.40 3.12
C TRP A 291 2.84 -16.43 3.35
N LEU A 292 1.88 -16.36 2.42
CA LEU A 292 0.68 -15.53 2.56
C LEU A 292 -0.25 -16.03 3.68
N TYR A 293 -0.23 -17.33 3.95
CA TYR A 293 -1.08 -17.99 4.95
C TYR A 293 -0.34 -18.30 6.26
N SER A 294 1.00 -18.31 6.27
CA SER A 294 1.78 -18.85 7.40
C SER A 294 2.36 -17.80 8.36
N SER A 295 2.14 -16.50 8.15
CA SER A 295 2.67 -15.48 9.07
C SER A 295 1.73 -14.28 9.20
N GLY A 296 0.89 -14.32 10.24
CA GLY A 296 -0.10 -13.31 10.60
C GLY A 296 0.48 -12.01 11.15
N MET A 297 1.39 -11.36 10.42
CA MET A 297 1.98 -10.09 10.85
C MET A 297 2.21 -9.07 9.73
N GLY A 298 2.31 -9.51 8.47
CA GLY A 298 2.52 -8.63 7.31
C GLY A 298 1.24 -8.29 6.53
N VAL A 299 0.45 -9.31 6.18
CA VAL A 299 -0.80 -9.14 5.44
C VAL A 299 -1.94 -8.66 6.37
N ASP A 300 -1.96 -9.12 7.63
CA ASP A 300 -2.95 -8.68 8.63
C ASP A 300 -2.88 -7.17 8.94
N LYS A 301 -1.69 -6.56 8.86
CA LYS A 301 -1.51 -5.10 8.96
C LYS A 301 -2.14 -4.36 7.78
N LEU A 302 -2.01 -4.90 6.57
CA LEU A 302 -2.53 -4.32 5.33
C LEU A 302 -4.02 -4.63 5.09
N LEU A 303 -4.54 -5.70 5.68
CA LEU A 303 -5.95 -6.10 5.69
C LEU A 303 -6.74 -5.51 6.86
N GLY A 304 -6.10 -4.72 7.73
CA GLY A 304 -6.66 -4.18 8.97
C GLY A 304 -7.79 -3.16 8.79
N TYR A 305 -8.94 -3.58 8.26
CA TYR A 305 -10.18 -2.84 8.34
C TYR A 305 -10.79 -3.03 9.75
N ASN A 306 -10.71 -1.98 10.57
CA ASN A 306 -11.44 -1.74 11.83
C ASN A 306 -11.86 -2.99 12.65
N CYS A 307 -10.88 -3.63 13.29
CA CYS A 307 -11.09 -4.33 14.56
C CYS A 307 -10.58 -3.47 15.74
N THR A 308 -10.95 -2.20 15.78
CA THR A 308 -10.74 -1.34 16.95
C THR A 308 -11.91 -1.47 17.91
N ALA A 309 -11.93 -2.59 18.64
CA ALA A 309 -12.39 -2.72 20.03
C ALA A 309 -12.59 -4.21 20.37
N SER A 310 -12.04 -4.64 21.51
CA SER A 310 -12.38 -5.89 22.22
C SER A 310 -11.64 -7.19 21.88
N SER A 311 -10.34 -7.17 21.58
CA SER A 311 -9.52 -8.38 21.73
C SER A 311 -8.25 -8.13 22.54
N GLN A 312 -8.41 -7.54 23.72
CA GLN A 312 -7.50 -7.78 24.83
C GLN A 312 -8.26 -8.65 25.84
N ARG A 313 -7.67 -9.78 26.22
CA ARG A 313 -8.26 -10.98 26.86
C ARG A 313 -8.87 -11.90 25.80
N THR A 314 -8.26 -13.04 25.47
CA THR A 314 -7.93 -14.10 26.41
C THR A 314 -6.89 -15.03 25.78
N ILE A 315 -5.62 -14.87 26.10
CA ILE A 315 -4.67 -15.99 26.06
C ILE A 315 -4.13 -16.08 27.48
N ARG A 316 -4.93 -16.69 28.36
CA ARG A 316 -4.38 -17.27 29.57
C ARG A 316 -3.71 -18.56 29.09
N THR A 317 -2.38 -18.52 29.09
CA THR A 317 -1.51 -19.69 29.14
C THR A 317 -2.12 -20.76 30.02
N PHE A 318 -2.55 -21.88 29.42
CA PHE A 318 -2.69 -23.12 30.17
C PHE A 318 -1.29 -23.70 30.31
N CYS A 319 -0.77 -23.60 31.53
CA CYS A 319 0.36 -24.38 32.01
C CYS A 319 -0.20 -25.55 32.83
N ASP A 320 0.52 -26.66 32.72
CA ASP A 320 0.66 -27.77 33.65
C ASP A 320 -0.36 -28.94 33.61
N ASP A 321 0.24 -30.08 33.24
CA ASP A 321 0.25 -31.34 33.98
C ASP A 321 -1.10 -32.00 34.34
N THR A 322 -1.34 -33.18 33.77
CA THR A 322 -1.60 -34.39 34.57
C THR A 322 -1.60 -35.66 33.73
N GLU A 323 -1.12 -36.72 34.41
CA GLU A 323 -0.70 -38.04 33.97
C GLU A 323 -1.75 -38.89 33.21
N PHE A 324 -1.29 -39.68 32.24
CA PHE A 324 -2.04 -40.82 31.70
C PHE A 324 -1.93 -42.02 32.66
N GLY A 325 -3.03 -42.36 33.31
CA GLY A 325 -3.25 -43.61 34.04
C GLY A 325 -4.13 -44.58 33.25
N ARG A 326 -3.69 -45.85 33.20
CA ARG A 326 -4.29 -47.01 32.53
C ARG A 326 -5.74 -47.28 32.95
N ILE A 327 -6.55 -47.77 31.99
CA ILE A 327 -7.14 -49.13 32.01
C ILE A 327 -7.02 -49.69 30.59
#